data_AF-A0A2V6KYA1-F1
#
_entry.id   AF-A0A2V6KYA1-F1
#
_cell.length_a   1.000
_cell.length_b   1.000
_cell.length_c   1.000
_cell.angle_alpha   90.00
_cell.angle_beta   90.00
_cell.angle_gamma   90.00
#
_symmetry.space_group_name_H-M   'P 1'
#
loop_
_entity.id
_entity.type
_entity.pdbx_description
1 polymer ?
#
loop_
_entity_poly.entity_id
_entity_poly.type
_entity_poly.pdbx_seq_one_letter_code
_entity_poly.pdbx_strand_id
1 'polypeptide(L)'
;MQTTELNYLVSGSLDDPLLVPYTTLAGAYTYYPTYAEVLDQYNAPNFVPVFMEEANYEFEDNTGMDYGDPETLRRQEYWTMLSGATGQLYGNHYTWTFESGWQQNQNTPGIRQLQYMKDFFSARQWWDLAPDQTHTVVIAGYGTFADSGSIH
;
A
#
# COMPACT_ATOMS: atom_id res chain seq x y z
N MET A 1 -19.42 -1.07 -8.54
CA MET A 1 -18.20 -0.84 -7.74
C MET A 1 -18.31 0.55 -7.19
N GLN A 2 -18.59 0.67 -5.89
CA GLN A 2 -18.32 1.89 -5.15
C GLN A 2 -16.85 1.82 -4.80
N THR A 3 -16.09 2.87 -5.09
CA THR A 3 -14.64 2.91 -4.85
C THR A 3 -14.40 3.14 -3.36
N THR A 4 -13.32 2.54 -2.85
CA THR A 4 -12.85 2.72 -1.48
C THR A 4 -12.31 4.13 -1.23
N GLU A 5 -12.07 4.90 -2.30
CA GLU A 5 -11.64 6.30 -2.31
C GLU A 5 -12.74 7.24 -1.79
N LEU A 6 -13.03 7.17 -0.48
CA LEU A 6 -13.95 8.06 0.22
C LEU A 6 -13.33 9.45 0.44
N ASN A 7 -11.99 9.52 0.41
CA ASN A 7 -11.20 10.72 0.50
C ASN A 7 -9.94 10.57 -0.35
N TYR A 8 -9.65 11.62 -1.12
CA TYR A 8 -8.55 11.67 -2.07
C TYR A 8 -7.16 11.35 -1.50
N LEU A 9 -6.90 11.66 -0.22
CA LEU A 9 -5.56 11.47 0.35
C LEU A 9 -5.39 10.14 1.07
N VAL A 10 -6.46 9.65 1.71
CA VAL A 10 -6.44 8.45 2.55
C VAL A 10 -7.86 7.98 2.80
N SER A 11 -8.12 6.69 2.61
CA SER A 11 -9.41 6.07 2.95
C SER A 11 -9.30 4.55 3.00
N GLY A 12 -10.18 3.96 3.79
CA GLY A 12 -10.34 2.52 3.88
C GLY A 12 -11.78 2.08 3.71
N SER A 13 -11.96 0.86 3.20
CA SER A 13 -13.31 0.35 2.89
C SER A 13 -14.16 0.10 4.14
N LEU A 14 -13.50 -0.06 5.29
CA LEU A 14 -14.19 -0.23 6.58
C LEU A 14 -14.62 1.10 7.20
N ASP A 15 -14.23 2.24 6.61
CA ASP A 15 -14.62 3.58 7.07
C ASP A 15 -16.08 3.89 6.70
N ASP A 16 -16.61 3.26 5.64
CA ASP A 16 -18.01 3.40 5.25
C ASP A 16 -18.88 2.33 5.93
N PRO A 17 -19.69 2.68 6.95
CA PRO A 17 -20.55 1.71 7.63
C PRO A 17 -21.61 1.08 6.71
N LEU A 18 -21.90 1.68 5.54
CA LEU A 18 -22.81 1.10 4.55
C LEU A 18 -22.13 -0.04 3.76
N LEU A 19 -20.81 -0.02 3.62
CA LEU A 19 -20.03 -1.03 2.90
C LEU A 19 -19.54 -2.15 3.81
N VAL A 20 -19.31 -1.88 5.10
CA VAL A 20 -18.82 -2.86 6.09
C VAL A 20 -19.55 -4.21 6.01
N PRO A 21 -20.90 -4.30 5.98
CA PRO A 21 -21.59 -5.60 5.93
C PRO A 21 -21.33 -6.43 4.67
N TYR A 22 -20.82 -5.81 3.60
CA TYR A 22 -20.53 -6.44 2.32
C TYR A 22 -19.03 -6.59 2.05
N THR A 23 -18.19 -6.04 2.92
CA THR A 23 -16.74 -6.05 2.77
C THR A 23 -16.17 -7.32 3.39
N THR A 24 -15.62 -8.19 2.55
CA THR A 24 -14.95 -9.45 2.96
C THR A 24 -13.44 -9.42 2.78
N LEU A 25 -12.95 -8.37 2.12
CA LEU A 25 -11.55 -8.02 1.91
C LEU A 25 -11.51 -6.49 1.91
N ALA A 26 -10.81 -5.90 2.88
CA ALA A 26 -10.72 -4.46 3.03
C ALA A 26 -9.73 -3.88 2.02
N GLY A 27 -10.13 -2.81 1.33
CA GLY A 27 -9.22 -1.95 0.59
C GLY A 27 -8.64 -0.87 1.49
N ALA A 28 -7.33 -0.65 1.40
CA ALA A 28 -6.62 0.51 1.92
C ALA A 28 -6.20 1.38 0.72
N TYR A 29 -6.45 2.69 0.79
CA TYR A 29 -6.10 3.68 -0.22
C TYR A 29 -5.35 4.81 0.47
N THR A 30 -4.12 5.15 0.06
CA THR A 30 -3.43 6.30 0.65
C THR A 30 -2.24 6.81 -0.16
N TYR A 31 -2.07 8.13 -0.21
CA TYR A 31 -0.84 8.78 -0.66
C TYR A 31 0.12 9.14 0.49
N TYR A 32 -0.28 8.87 1.73
CA TYR A 32 0.53 9.01 2.95
C TYR A 32 1.29 7.71 3.27
N PRO A 33 2.02 7.60 4.40
CA PRO A 33 2.72 6.37 4.73
C PRO A 33 1.79 5.15 4.77
N THR A 34 1.97 4.22 3.83
CA THR A 34 1.06 3.08 3.63
C THR A 34 0.94 2.18 4.85
N TYR A 35 1.96 2.13 5.71
CA TYR A 35 1.88 1.36 6.95
C TYR A 35 0.74 1.81 7.85
N ALA A 36 0.37 3.09 7.84
CA ALA A 36 -0.59 3.65 8.77
C ALA A 36 -2.01 3.21 8.40
N GLU A 37 -2.39 3.42 7.13
CA GLU A 37 -3.72 3.05 6.64
C GLU A 37 -3.92 1.53 6.63
N VAL A 38 -2.92 0.76 6.21
CA VAL A 38 -3.01 -0.72 6.26
C VAL A 38 -3.18 -1.19 7.70
N LEU A 39 -2.44 -0.60 8.64
CA LEU A 39 -2.51 -1.00 10.05
C LEU A 39 -3.84 -0.61 10.69
N ASP A 40 -4.43 0.52 10.29
CA ASP A 40 -5.75 0.95 10.72
C ASP A 40 -6.82 -0.08 10.29
N GLN A 41 -6.87 -0.41 8.99
CA GLN A 41 -7.80 -1.42 8.46
C GLN A 41 -7.54 -2.82 9.06
N TYR A 42 -6.28 -3.20 9.28
CA TYR A 42 -5.91 -4.46 9.93
C TYR A 42 -6.38 -4.53 11.40
N ASN A 43 -6.37 -3.40 12.12
CA ASN A 43 -6.78 -3.34 13.52
C ASN A 43 -8.28 -3.05 13.71
N ALA A 44 -9.05 -2.95 12.62
CA ALA A 44 -10.48 -2.69 12.68
C ALA A 44 -11.22 -3.74 13.55
N PRO A 45 -12.19 -3.33 14.40
CA PRO A 45 -12.93 -4.26 15.27
C PRO A 45 -13.67 -5.37 14.51
N ASN A 46 -14.10 -5.07 13.29
CA ASN A 46 -14.75 -5.96 12.33
C ASN A 46 -13.73 -6.47 11.31
N PHE A 47 -12.62 -7.02 11.82
CA PHE A 47 -11.49 -7.46 11.01
C PHE A 47 -11.90 -8.33 9.83
N VAL A 48 -11.41 -7.92 8.66
CA VAL A 48 -11.28 -8.73 7.45
C VAL A 48 -9.87 -8.52 6.91
N PRO A 49 -9.33 -9.44 6.11
CA PRO A 49 -8.00 -9.24 5.52
C PRO A 49 -7.98 -7.95 4.69
N VAL A 50 -6.87 -7.22 4.70
CA VAL A 50 -6.71 -5.95 3.97
C VAL A 50 -5.75 -6.13 2.79
N PHE A 51 -5.94 -5.37 1.71
CA PHE A 51 -4.96 -5.18 0.64
C PHE A 51 -4.82 -3.69 0.32
N MET A 52 -3.66 -3.28 -0.18
CA MET A 52 -3.45 -1.91 -0.65
C MET A 52 -4.00 -1.78 -2.08
N GLU A 53 -5.07 -1.00 -2.22
CA GLU A 53 -5.75 -0.73 -3.48
C GLU A 53 -4.98 0.28 -4.32
N GLU A 54 -4.52 1.37 -3.71
CA GLU A 54 -3.78 2.41 -4.41
C GLU A 54 -2.90 3.22 -3.45
N ALA A 55 -1.70 3.51 -3.94
CA ALA A 55 -0.73 4.43 -3.35
C ALA A 55 -0.02 5.18 -4.49
N ASN A 56 1.12 5.82 -4.21
CA ASN A 56 1.85 6.56 -5.26
C ASN A 56 2.16 5.67 -6.46
N TYR A 57 1.90 6.18 -7.66
CA TYR A 57 2.17 5.49 -8.93
C TYR A 57 3.56 5.83 -9.47
N GLU A 58 4.20 4.85 -10.11
CA GLU A 58 5.48 5.09 -10.78
C GLU A 58 5.33 6.18 -11.85
N PHE A 59 6.28 7.13 -11.83
CA PHE A 59 6.33 8.30 -12.70
C PHE A 59 5.27 9.37 -12.46
N GLU A 60 4.55 9.33 -11.34
CA GLU A 60 3.58 10.36 -10.97
C GLU A 60 3.95 11.10 -9.69
N ASP A 61 3.33 12.25 -9.49
CA ASP A 61 3.34 13.02 -8.25
C ASP A 61 1.92 13.59 -8.06
N ASN A 62 0.99 12.70 -7.73
CA ASN A 62 -0.44 13.00 -7.73
C ASN A 62 -0.80 14.09 -6.71
N THR A 63 -0.10 14.10 -5.58
CA THR A 63 -0.36 15.03 -4.48
C THR A 63 0.59 16.23 -4.43
N GLY A 64 1.66 16.23 -5.23
CA GLY A 64 2.74 17.21 -5.13
C GLY A 64 3.70 16.97 -3.94
N MET A 65 3.58 15.83 -3.24
CA MET A 65 4.36 15.50 -2.04
C MET A 65 5.51 14.56 -2.35
N ASP A 66 5.23 13.43 -3.00
CA ASP A 66 6.17 12.34 -3.21
C ASP A 66 6.10 11.87 -4.67
N TYR A 67 7.20 12.06 -5.40
CA TYR A 67 7.31 11.50 -6.75
C TYR A 67 7.49 9.99 -6.66
N GLY A 68 6.77 9.25 -7.51
CA GLY A 68 6.83 7.80 -7.65
C GLY A 68 8.11 7.31 -8.30
N ASP A 69 9.24 7.54 -7.63
CA ASP A 69 10.53 6.97 -7.97
C ASP A 69 10.74 5.59 -7.30
N PRO A 70 11.78 4.84 -7.70
CA PRO A 70 12.00 3.50 -7.14
C PRO A 70 12.20 3.47 -5.62
N GLU A 71 12.71 4.52 -4.98
CA GLU A 71 12.85 4.57 -3.52
C GLU A 71 11.49 4.69 -2.83
N THR A 72 10.68 5.65 -3.26
CA THR A 72 9.31 5.88 -2.80
C THR A 72 8.48 4.60 -2.92
N LEU A 73 8.51 3.98 -4.09
CA LEU A 73 7.76 2.76 -4.39
C LEU A 73 8.20 1.58 -3.50
N ARG A 74 9.50 1.33 -3.36
CA ARG A 74 9.98 0.25 -2.47
C ARG A 74 9.55 0.49 -1.03
N ARG A 75 9.59 1.74 -0.55
CA ARG A 75 9.21 2.07 0.82
C ARG A 75 7.74 1.72 1.06
N GLN A 76 6.83 2.21 0.22
CA GLN A 76 5.40 1.92 0.35
C GLN A 76 5.06 0.44 0.16
N GLU A 77 5.78 -0.27 -0.71
CA GLU A 77 5.55 -1.69 -1.00
C GLU A 77 5.85 -2.57 0.22
N TYR A 78 6.98 -2.34 0.86
CA TYR A 78 7.39 -3.09 2.06
C TYR A 78 6.58 -2.67 3.28
N TRP A 79 6.30 -1.38 3.46
CA TRP A 79 5.42 -0.89 4.52
C TRP A 79 4.04 -1.54 4.47
N THR A 80 3.46 -1.63 3.26
CA THR A 80 2.18 -2.30 3.06
C THR A 80 2.21 -3.76 3.55
N MET A 81 3.17 -4.56 3.06
CA MET A 81 3.22 -5.98 3.44
C MET A 81 3.55 -6.20 4.92
N LEU A 82 4.41 -5.36 5.51
CA LEU A 82 4.82 -5.50 6.91
C LEU A 82 3.77 -4.97 7.91
N SER A 83 2.78 -4.20 7.44
CA SER A 83 1.65 -3.73 8.25
C SER A 83 0.42 -4.64 8.22
N GLY A 84 0.51 -5.81 7.58
CA GLY A 84 -0.53 -6.84 7.67
C GLY A 84 -1.40 -6.97 6.43
N ALA A 85 -1.03 -6.30 5.33
CA ALA A 85 -1.69 -6.51 4.05
C ALA A 85 -1.47 -7.93 3.51
N THR A 86 -2.51 -8.45 2.85
CA THR A 86 -2.48 -9.70 2.10
C THR A 86 -1.92 -9.55 0.69
N GLY A 87 -1.71 -8.31 0.25
CA GLY A 87 -1.21 -7.97 -1.08
C GLY A 87 -1.38 -6.49 -1.39
N GLN A 88 -1.03 -6.11 -2.61
CA GLN A 88 -1.15 -4.73 -3.09
C GLN A 88 -1.28 -4.66 -4.61
N LEU A 89 -1.85 -3.56 -5.08
CA LEU A 89 -1.80 -3.16 -6.48
C LEU A 89 -0.60 -2.23 -6.73
N TYR A 90 -0.11 -2.28 -7.96
CA TYR A 90 0.97 -1.44 -8.45
C TYR A 90 0.44 -0.59 -9.60
N GLY A 91 0.73 0.71 -9.57
CA GLY A 91 0.36 1.63 -10.63
C GLY A 91 1.57 2.32 -11.27
N ASN A 92 1.39 2.67 -12.53
CA ASN A 92 2.40 3.32 -13.36
C ASN A 92 1.68 4.25 -14.35
N HIS A 93 2.12 5.51 -14.40
CA HIS A 93 1.56 6.57 -15.24
C HIS A 93 1.20 6.10 -16.66
N TYR A 94 2.17 5.51 -17.36
CA TYR A 94 2.00 5.12 -18.75
C TYR A 94 0.97 4.01 -18.92
N THR A 95 0.90 3.08 -17.96
CA THR A 95 0.04 1.90 -18.07
C THR A 95 -1.42 2.18 -17.77
N TRP A 96 -1.73 3.00 -16.76
CA TRP A 96 -3.12 3.26 -16.38
C TRP A 96 -3.78 4.28 -17.32
N THR A 97 -3.00 5.23 -17.85
CA THR A 97 -3.49 6.23 -18.83
C THR A 97 -3.49 5.72 -20.27
N PHE A 98 -2.82 4.60 -20.55
CA PHE A 98 -2.46 4.19 -21.91
C PHE A 98 -1.71 5.28 -22.70
N GLU A 99 -0.85 6.05 -22.03
CA GLU A 99 0.06 7.04 -22.62
C GLU A 99 0.85 6.44 -23.80
N SER A 100 1.22 7.28 -24.76
CA SER A 100 2.14 6.88 -25.82
C SER A 100 3.42 6.28 -25.22
N GLY A 101 3.72 5.03 -25.58
CA GLY A 101 4.87 4.31 -25.05
C GLY A 101 4.58 3.36 -23.88
N TRP A 102 3.31 3.13 -23.51
CA TRP A 102 2.95 2.24 -22.40
C TRP A 102 3.48 0.81 -22.55
N GLN A 103 3.61 0.31 -23.79
CA GLN A 103 4.13 -1.02 -24.06
C GLN A 103 5.62 -1.15 -23.66
N GLN A 104 6.37 -0.06 -23.75
CA GLN A 104 7.78 -0.01 -23.38
C GLN A 104 7.97 0.21 -21.86
N ASN A 105 6.94 0.69 -21.16
CA ASN A 105 6.94 0.96 -19.72
C ASN A 105 6.37 -0.19 -18.87
N GLN A 106 6.32 -1.42 -19.42
CA GLN A 106 5.92 -2.62 -18.67
C GLN A 106 7.05 -3.23 -17.82
N ASN A 107 8.32 -2.84 -18.06
CA ASN A 107 9.52 -3.48 -17.50
C ASN A 107 10.50 -2.46 -16.88
N THR A 108 9.96 -1.56 -16.07
CA THR A 108 10.65 -0.45 -15.41
C THR A 108 11.46 -0.91 -14.19
N PRO A 109 12.30 -0.04 -13.60
CA PRO A 109 12.95 -0.34 -12.32
C PRO A 109 11.95 -0.59 -11.18
N GLY A 110 10.82 0.14 -11.11
CA GLY A 110 9.80 -0.04 -10.07
C GLY A 110 9.20 -1.44 -10.10
N ILE A 111 8.67 -1.89 -11.23
CA ILE A 111 8.07 -3.24 -11.34
C ILE A 111 9.07 -4.37 -11.04
N ARG A 112 10.35 -4.20 -11.40
CA ARG A 112 11.40 -5.18 -11.07
C ARG A 112 11.65 -5.25 -9.56
N GLN A 113 11.51 -4.15 -8.84
CA GLN A 113 11.71 -4.11 -7.40
C GLN A 113 10.49 -4.64 -6.65
N LEU A 114 9.28 -4.38 -7.14
CA LEU A 114 8.08 -5.05 -6.68
C LEU A 114 8.21 -6.58 -6.80
N GLN A 115 8.79 -7.07 -7.90
CA GLN A 115 9.05 -8.49 -8.09
C GLN A 115 9.98 -9.07 -7.02
N TYR A 116 11.01 -8.33 -6.58
CA TYR A 116 11.86 -8.78 -5.46
C TYR A 116 11.10 -8.88 -4.14
N MET A 117 10.23 -7.91 -3.85
CA MET A 117 9.36 -7.96 -2.66
C MET A 117 8.45 -9.19 -2.72
N LYS A 118 7.76 -9.38 -3.85
CA LYS A 118 6.89 -10.55 -4.07
C LYS A 118 7.64 -11.86 -3.87
N ASP A 119 8.81 -12.02 -4.48
CA ASP A 119 9.61 -13.25 -4.37
C ASP A 119 10.08 -13.49 -2.93
N PHE A 120 10.41 -12.42 -2.20
CA PHE A 120 10.74 -12.50 -0.79
C PHE A 120 9.55 -13.02 0.04
N PHE A 121 8.36 -12.41 -0.05
CA PHE A 121 7.24 -12.83 0.80
C PHE A 121 6.61 -14.15 0.36
N SER A 122 6.52 -14.43 -0.94
CA SER A 122 5.92 -15.67 -1.46
C SER A 122 6.73 -16.93 -1.16
N ALA A 123 8.04 -16.80 -0.89
CA ALA A 123 8.88 -17.89 -0.42
C ALA A 123 8.63 -18.27 1.05
N ARG A 124 7.74 -17.57 1.76
CA ARG A 124 7.41 -17.74 3.18
C ARG A 124 5.91 -18.04 3.33
N GLN A 125 5.52 -18.58 4.48
CA GLN A 125 4.11 -18.67 4.89
C GLN A 125 3.64 -17.28 5.30
N TRP A 126 3.53 -16.37 4.34
CA TRP A 126 3.23 -14.96 4.60
C TRP A 126 1.89 -14.76 5.30
N TRP A 127 0.94 -15.68 5.10
CA TRP A 127 -0.36 -15.70 5.78
C TRP A 127 -0.29 -15.99 7.29
N ASP A 128 0.85 -16.49 7.78
CA ASP A 128 1.11 -16.70 9.22
C ASP A 128 1.89 -15.53 9.84
N LEU A 129 2.26 -14.51 9.06
CA LEU A 129 2.95 -13.31 9.55
C LEU A 129 1.95 -12.34 10.19
N ALA A 130 2.40 -11.63 11.22
CA ALA A 130 1.67 -10.55 11.85
C ALA A 130 2.58 -9.31 12.02
N PRO A 131 2.04 -8.08 11.96
CA PRO A 131 2.83 -6.86 12.17
C PRO A 131 3.43 -6.80 13.58
N ASP A 132 4.69 -6.38 13.71
CA ASP A 132 5.36 -6.21 15.01
C ASP A 132 4.96 -4.87 15.67
N GLN A 133 3.71 -4.79 16.14
CA GLN A 133 3.15 -3.58 16.75
C GLN A 133 3.68 -3.31 18.17
N THR A 134 4.28 -4.32 18.81
CA THR A 134 4.82 -4.22 20.19
C THR A 134 6.33 -4.10 20.22
N HIS A 135 6.99 -3.93 19.07
CA HIS A 135 8.45 -3.80 18.95
C HIS A 135 9.21 -4.92 19.66
N THR A 136 8.83 -6.16 19.37
CA THR A 136 9.49 -7.37 19.88
C THR A 136 10.59 -7.87 18.95
N VAL A 137 10.48 -7.56 17.65
CA VAL A 137 11.44 -7.91 16.61
C VAL A 137 12.31 -6.70 16.27
N VAL A 138 11.69 -5.56 15.96
CA VAL A 138 12.38 -4.29 15.67
C VAL A 138 12.32 -3.40 16.91
N ILE A 139 13.34 -3.49 17.76
CA ILE A 139 13.37 -2.82 19.07
C ILE A 139 13.94 -1.40 19.05
N ALA A 140 14.55 -0.98 17.93
CA ALA A 140 15.16 0.34 17.77
C ALA A 140 15.26 0.69 16.27
N GLY A 141 15.41 1.98 15.95
CA GLY A 141 15.64 2.44 14.58
C GLY A 141 14.41 2.36 13.66
N TYR A 142 13.20 2.18 14.22
CA TYR A 142 11.94 2.12 13.48
C TYR A 142 11.34 3.51 13.14
N GLY A 143 12.05 4.60 13.45
CA GLY A 143 11.63 5.96 13.15
C GLY A 143 10.49 6.46 14.05
N THR A 144 9.75 7.45 13.55
CA THR A 144 8.57 8.04 14.21
C THR A 144 7.34 7.70 13.38
N PHE A 145 6.29 7.18 14.01
CA PHE A 145 5.03 6.91 13.35
C PHE A 145 4.40 8.21 12.83
N ALA A 146 3.93 8.19 11.58
CA ALA A 146 3.18 9.26 10.94
C ALA A 146 2.02 8.66 10.14
N ASP A 147 0.82 9.18 10.35
CA ASP A 147 -0.40 8.83 9.62
C ASP A 147 -0.66 9.72 8.41
N SER A 148 0.18 10.74 8.21
CA SER A 148 0.01 11.79 7.22
C SER A 148 1.34 12.42 6.82
N GLY A 149 1.34 13.11 5.69
CA GLY A 149 2.49 13.80 5.13
C GLY A 149 3.32 12.95 4.17
N SER A 150 4.47 13.51 3.78
CA SER A 150 5.41 12.86 2.85
C SER A 150 5.94 11.55 3.43
N ILE A 151 6.23 10.61 2.54
CA ILE A 151 6.82 9.33 2.91
C ILE A 151 8.34 9.38 3.10
N HIS A 152 8.99 10.54 2.92
CA HIS A 152 10.45 10.72 3.06
C HIS A 152 10.92 11.11 4.47
#